data_AF-A0A087ACS8-F1
#
_entry.id   AF-A0A087ACS8-F1
#
_cell.length_a   1.000
_cell.length_b   1.000
_cell.length_c   1.000
_cell.angle_alpha   90.00
_cell.angle_beta   90.00
_cell.angle_gamma   90.00
#
_symmetry.space_group_name_H-M   'P 1'
#
loop_
_entity.id
_entity.type
_entity.pdbx_description
1 polymer ?
#
loop_
_entity_poly.entity_id
_entity_poly.type
_entity_poly.pdbx_seq_one_letter_code
_entity_poly.pdbx_strand_id
1 'polypeptide(L)'
;MSDNEHDEEYDRFVFHPGDLKRVTDPQQLASIYEKTGVHPYAEEKQDWISHEAKQRFRAGLLFSTNDLADEYDRLKAQGKL
;
A
#
# COMPACT_ATOMS: atom_id res chain seq x y z
N MET A 1 -39.54 5.15 6.71
CA MET A 1 -39.06 5.34 8.10
C MET A 1 -39.07 3.95 8.71
N SER A 2 -38.01 3.17 8.80
CA SER A 2 -36.60 3.47 9.01
C SER A 2 -35.76 2.34 8.37
N ASP A 3 -34.96 2.66 7.35
CA ASP A 3 -33.86 1.80 6.85
C ASP A 3 -32.51 2.30 7.40
N ASN A 4 -32.51 3.05 8.51
CA ASN A 4 -31.39 3.87 8.95
C ASN A 4 -30.54 3.26 10.08
N GLU A 5 -30.96 2.14 10.68
CA GLU A 5 -30.29 1.58 11.86
C GLU A 5 -29.07 0.72 11.52
N HIS A 6 -28.97 0.21 10.28
CA HIS A 6 -27.84 -0.62 9.86
C HIS A 6 -26.60 0.21 9.50
N ASP A 7 -26.74 1.43 8.96
CA ASP A 7 -25.60 2.24 8.52
C ASP A 7 -24.73 2.71 9.69
N GLU A 8 -25.31 3.02 10.85
CA GLU A 8 -24.56 3.46 12.04
C GLU A 8 -23.71 2.34 12.66
N GLU A 9 -24.13 1.07 12.55
CA GLU A 9 -23.40 -0.07 13.11
C GLU A 9 -22.12 -0.39 12.33
N TYR A 10 -22.14 -0.17 11.01
CA TYR A 10 -20.99 -0.41 10.14
C TYR A 10 -20.02 0.77 10.04
N ASP A 11 -20.45 1.96 10.48
CA ASP A 11 -19.67 3.20 10.40
C ASP A 11 -18.29 3.07 11.07
N ARG A 12 -18.22 2.34 12.19
CA ARG A 12 -16.96 2.08 12.92
C ARG A 12 -15.92 1.23 12.16
N PHE A 13 -16.33 0.54 11.10
CA PHE A 13 -15.45 -0.33 10.30
C PHE A 13 -14.97 0.33 9.00
N VAL A 14 -15.46 1.54 8.72
CA VAL A 14 -15.11 2.31 7.53
C VAL A 14 -14.31 3.53 7.97
N PHE A 15 -13.24 3.84 7.24
CA PHE A 15 -12.52 5.09 7.45
C PHE A 15 -13.22 6.22 6.69
N HIS A 16 -13.49 7.31 7.38
CA HIS A 16 -14.03 8.52 6.80
C HIS A 16 -12.92 9.46 6.30
N PRO A 17 -13.24 10.35 5.34
CA PRO A 17 -12.32 11.40 4.93
C PRO A 17 -11.86 12.23 6.15
N GLY A 18 -10.57 12.16 6.47
CA GLY A 18 -9.97 12.87 7.61
C GLY A 18 -9.59 11.99 8.79
N ASP A 19 -10.08 10.75 8.86
CA ASP A 19 -9.71 9.81 9.93
C ASP A 19 -8.25 9.36 9.85
N LEU A 20 -7.76 9.23 8.62
CA LEU A 20 -6.40 8.78 8.34
C LEU A 20 -5.42 9.94 8.46
N LYS A 21 -4.54 9.86 9.46
CA LYS A 21 -3.40 10.76 9.62
C LYS A 21 -2.13 10.09 9.10
N ARG A 22 -1.42 10.79 8.20
CA ARG A 22 -0.11 10.34 7.74
C ARG A 22 0.88 10.37 8.90
N VAL A 23 1.49 9.23 9.19
CA VAL A 23 2.62 9.15 10.12
C VAL A 23 3.90 9.50 9.36
N THR A 24 4.56 10.58 9.75
CA THR A 24 5.83 11.03 9.14
C THR A 24 7.00 11.03 10.12
N ASP A 25 6.73 10.86 11.42
CA ASP A 25 7.77 10.81 12.45
C ASP A 25 8.58 9.50 12.32
N PRO A 26 9.91 9.58 12.13
CA PRO A 26 10.74 8.39 11.95
C PRO A 26 10.72 7.42 13.13
N GLN A 27 10.61 7.92 14.37
CA GLN A 27 10.56 7.06 15.56
C GLN A 27 9.26 6.27 15.62
N GLN A 28 8.12 6.92 15.36
CA GLN A 28 6.84 6.22 15.23
C GLN A 28 6.83 5.20 14.10
N LEU A 29 7.39 5.54 12.94
CA LEU A 29 7.51 4.60 11.82
C LEU A 29 8.34 3.38 12.20
N ALA A 30 9.51 3.58 12.83
CA ALA A 30 10.34 2.49 13.32
C ALA A 30 9.59 1.58 14.30
N SER A 31 8.85 2.16 15.26
CA SER A 31 8.04 1.39 16.21
C SER A 31 6.92 0.61 15.52
N ILE A 32 6.29 1.16 14.48
CA ILE A 32 5.28 0.45 13.69
C ILE A 32 5.92 -0.72 12.95
N TYR A 33 7.07 -0.52 12.33
CA TYR A 33 7.77 -1.59 11.60
C TYR A 33 8.19 -2.72 12.54
N GLU A 34 8.72 -2.40 13.72
CA GLU A 34 9.03 -3.41 14.75
C GLU A 34 7.80 -4.20 15.21
N LYS A 35 6.67 -3.51 15.44
CA LYS A 35 5.43 -4.15 15.90
C LYS A 35 4.79 -5.05 14.85
N THR A 36 4.86 -4.63 13.58
CA THR A 36 4.18 -5.32 12.47
C THR A 36 5.06 -6.32 11.75
N GLY A 37 6.39 -6.19 11.88
CA GLY A 37 7.37 -6.90 11.05
C GLY A 37 7.35 -6.48 9.58
N VAL A 38 6.52 -5.51 9.20
CA VAL A 38 6.38 -5.04 7.83
C VAL A 38 7.29 -3.84 7.64
N HIS A 39 8.36 -4.05 6.88
CA HIS A 39 9.27 -3.00 6.46
C HIS A 39 8.98 -2.66 5.00
N PRO A 40 8.78 -1.38 4.65
CA PRO A 40 8.62 -0.99 3.26
C PRO A 40 9.90 -1.26 2.48
N TYR A 41 9.76 -1.47 1.17
CA TYR A 41 10.91 -1.47 0.27
C TYR A 41 11.62 -0.10 0.30
N ALA A 42 12.86 -0.08 -0.16
CA ALA A 42 13.54 1.19 -0.46
C ALA A 42 12.68 2.06 -1.39
N GLU A 43 12.72 3.38 -1.19
CA GLU A 43 11.82 4.35 -1.85
C GLU A 43 11.76 4.16 -3.37
N GLU A 44 12.92 4.07 -4.05
CA GLU A 44 13.02 3.82 -5.50
C GLU A 44 12.25 2.55 -5.93
N LYS A 45 12.43 1.45 -5.19
CA LYS A 45 11.77 0.17 -5.48
C LYS A 45 10.27 0.26 -5.21
N GLN A 46 9.87 0.86 -4.09
CA GLN A 46 8.46 1.02 -3.74
C GLN A 46 7.72 1.90 -4.76
N ASP A 47 8.34 2.97 -5.24
CA ASP A 47 7.77 3.86 -6.24
C ASP A 47 7.59 3.14 -7.58
N TRP A 48 8.59 2.38 -8.02
CA TRP A 48 8.51 1.59 -9.25
C TRP A 48 7.38 0.54 -9.17
N ILE A 49 7.33 -0.22 -8.07
CA ILE A 49 6.27 -1.22 -7.83
C ILE A 49 4.88 -0.55 -7.84
N SER A 50 4.76 0.60 -7.17
CA SER A 50 3.49 1.33 -7.09
C SER A 50 3.06 1.87 -8.45
N HIS A 51 4.01 2.27 -9.29
CA HIS A 51 3.74 2.69 -10.67
C HIS A 51 3.24 1.52 -11.51
N GLU A 52 3.96 0.42 -11.54
CA GLU A 52 3.61 -0.77 -12.33
C GLU A 52 2.29 -1.40 -11.90
N ALA A 53 2.05 -1.50 -10.59
CA ALA A 53 0.77 -1.97 -10.05
C ALA A 53 -0.41 -1.12 -10.56
N LYS A 54 -0.27 0.21 -10.53
CA LYS A 54 -1.31 1.12 -11.06
C LYS A 54 -1.53 0.95 -12.55
N GLN A 55 -0.45 0.76 -13.34
CA GLN A 55 -0.56 0.53 -14.78
C GLN A 55 -1.29 -0.78 -15.09
N ARG A 56 -0.88 -1.88 -14.45
CA ARG A 56 -1.50 -3.20 -14.63
C ARG A 56 -2.95 -3.22 -14.20
N PHE A 57 -3.26 -2.62 -13.05
CA PHE A 57 -4.64 -2.47 -12.58
C PHE A 57 -5.53 -1.75 -13.60
N ARG A 58 -5.07 -0.60 -14.13
CA ARG A 58 -5.82 0.17 -15.16
C ARG A 58 -6.01 -0.61 -16.46
N ALA A 59 -5.05 -1.48 -16.79
CA ALA A 59 -5.12 -2.36 -17.97
C ALA A 59 -5.96 -3.63 -17.73
N GLY A 60 -6.52 -3.83 -16.53
CA GLY A 60 -7.25 -5.06 -16.18
C GLY A 60 -6.36 -6.31 -16.09
N LEU A 61 -5.06 -6.12 -15.95
CA LEU A 61 -4.10 -7.22 -15.81
C LEU A 61 -3.99 -7.65 -14.36
N LEU A 62 -3.86 -8.95 -14.14
CA LEU A 62 -3.51 -9.50 -12.84
C LEU A 62 -2.08 -9.10 -12.49
N PHE A 63 -1.87 -8.72 -11.22
CA PHE A 63 -0.55 -8.43 -10.69
C PHE A 63 -0.47 -8.84 -9.22
N SER A 64 0.76 -9.09 -8.78
CA SER A 64 1.13 -9.35 -7.40
C SER A 64 2.25 -8.38 -7.03
N THR A 65 2.14 -7.73 -5.88
CA THR A 65 3.18 -6.81 -5.38
C THR A 65 4.52 -7.54 -5.18
N ASN A 66 4.49 -8.83 -4.84
CA ASN A 66 5.70 -9.64 -4.69
C ASN A 66 6.35 -9.94 -6.05
N ASP A 67 5.55 -10.29 -7.05
CA ASP A 67 6.05 -10.60 -8.40
C ASP A 67 6.66 -9.34 -9.04
N LEU A 68 6.06 -8.18 -8.79
CA LEU A 68 6.62 -6.89 -9.19
C LEU A 68 7.93 -6.58 -8.45
N ALA A 69 8.04 -6.92 -7.18
CA ALA A 69 9.29 -6.75 -6.43
C ALA A 69 10.42 -7.61 -7.01
N ASP A 70 10.14 -8.86 -7.37
CA ASP A 70 11.09 -9.76 -8.03
C ASP A 70 11.44 -9.30 -9.46
N GLU A 71 10.47 -8.73 -10.18
CA GLU A 71 10.69 -8.13 -11.49
C GLU A 71 11.62 -6.91 -11.42
N TYR A 72 11.39 -6.02 -10.45
CA TYR A 72 12.28 -4.89 -10.19
C TYR A 72 13.72 -5.36 -9.96
N ASP A 73 13.93 -6.32 -9.05
CA ASP A 73 15.27 -6.81 -8.72
C ASP A 73 15.96 -7.42 -9.94
N ARG A 74 15.24 -8.19 -10.75
CA ARG A 74 15.75 -8.75 -12.02
C ARG A 74 16.13 -7.67 -13.02
N LEU A 75 15.32 -6.63 -13.17
CA LEU A 75 15.58 -5.54 -14.11
C LEU A 75 16.76 -4.66 -13.66
N LYS A 76 16.86 -4.35 -12.36
CA LYS A 76 18.02 -3.66 -11.77
C LYS A 76 19.31 -4.45 -11.97
N ALA A 77 19.29 -5.75 -11.71
CA ALA A 77 20.46 -6.63 -11.91
C ALA A 77 20.91 -6.68 -13.38
N GLN A 78 19.99 -6.46 -14.33
CA GLN A 78 20.28 -6.40 -15.76
C GLN A 78 20.68 -5.00 -16.26
N GLY A 79 20.70 -3.97 -15.38
CA GLY A 79 20.98 -2.59 -15.76
C GLY A 79 19.89 -1.95 -16.64
N LYS A 80 18.66 -2.47 -16.57
CA LYS A 80 17.49 -1.97 -17.33
C LYS A 80 16.67 -0.94 -16.56
N LEU A 81 17.01 -0.73 -15.28
CA LEU A 81 16.47 0.27 -14.36
C LEU A 81 17.64 0.94 -13.62
#